data_AF-A0A1B3WR85-F1
#
_entry.id   AF-A0A1B3WR85-F1
#
_cell.length_a   1.000
_cell.length_b   1.000
_cell.length_c   1.000
_cell.angle_alpha   90.00
_cell.angle_beta   90.00
_cell.angle_gamma   90.00
#
_symmetry.space_group_name_H-M   'P 1'
#
loop_
_entity.id
_entity.type
_entity.pdbx_description
1 polymer ?
#
loop_
_entity_poly.entity_id
_entity_poly.type
_entity_poly.pdbx_seq_one_letter_code
_entity_poly.pdbx_strand_id
1 'polypeptide(L)'
;MKKRILSFFFICLSVFAVAAGAGAQAQAPLYPPDKTEHSIDLLAIECQNVGDFLASNDAGNADAFALEQESFRKTIENISIMLGPAGVPEVAELWDVYAALSARSNPPGVFLAQCMAVRRELQSALRVQLEAASPRTDVYDYESCVRAGYFVSNGVCFVGGTVAYDAKGYVIGRYNTDCYDANTYYSGSCWFCLYGNDGEGCFARP
;
A
#
# COMPACT_ATOMS: atom_id res chain seq x y z
N MET A 1 62.74 16.41 44.84
CA MET A 1 62.70 14.96 44.51
C MET A 1 62.30 14.81 43.04
N LYS A 2 63.09 14.06 42.26
CA LYS A 2 63.01 13.91 40.79
C LYS A 2 62.32 12.58 40.42
N LYS A 3 61.46 12.64 39.39
CA LYS A 3 61.14 11.68 38.30
C LYS A 3 61.13 10.15 38.57
N ARG A 4 60.08 9.46 38.09
CA ARG A 4 60.06 8.43 36.99
C ARG A 4 58.73 7.64 37.05
N ILE A 5 57.80 7.80 36.10
CA ILE A 5 57.67 7.16 34.76
C ILE A 5 57.38 5.65 34.85
N LEU A 6 56.07 5.35 34.69
CA LEU A 6 55.41 4.37 33.81
C LEU A 6 56.15 3.06 33.43
N SER A 7 55.50 1.92 33.74
CA SER A 7 55.65 0.65 33.02
C SER A 7 54.27 -0.01 32.80
N PHE A 8 53.96 -0.25 31.52
CA PHE A 8 52.84 -1.01 30.96
C PHE A 8 52.89 -2.50 31.34
N PHE A 9 51.75 -3.21 31.35
CA PHE A 9 51.37 -4.21 30.32
C PHE A 9 50.10 -5.01 30.70
N PHE A 10 49.10 -4.96 29.81
CA PHE A 10 48.17 -6.02 29.37
C PHE A 10 47.29 -6.78 30.37
N ILE A 11 45.99 -6.49 30.34
CA ILE A 11 44.94 -7.51 30.50
C ILE A 11 43.98 -7.41 29.31
N CYS A 12 43.95 -8.48 28.53
CA CYS A 12 43.20 -8.61 27.29
C CYS A 12 41.70 -8.46 27.49
N LEU A 13 41.09 -7.63 26.62
CA LEU A 13 39.66 -7.61 26.33
C LEU A 13 39.15 -9.01 26.00
N SER A 14 38.19 -9.50 26.77
CA SER A 14 37.25 -10.54 26.33
C SER A 14 35.96 -10.45 27.16
N VAL A 15 35.24 -9.34 27.00
CA VAL A 15 33.79 -9.34 27.22
C VAL A 15 33.18 -9.36 25.83
N PHE A 16 33.00 -10.58 25.30
CA PHE A 16 32.12 -10.78 24.16
C PHE A 16 30.72 -10.36 24.63
N ALA A 17 30.33 -9.16 24.21
CA ALA A 17 28.96 -8.70 24.28
C ALA A 17 28.11 -9.68 23.49
N VAL A 18 27.41 -10.56 24.19
CA VAL A 18 26.19 -11.19 23.68
C VAL A 18 25.13 -10.09 23.66
N ALA A 19 25.27 -9.15 22.73
CA ALA A 19 24.13 -8.39 22.26
C ALA A 19 23.32 -9.38 21.42
N ALA A 20 22.51 -10.19 22.12
CA ALA A 20 21.36 -10.82 21.52
C ALA A 20 20.67 -9.73 20.71
N GLY A 21 20.55 -9.96 19.40
CA GLY A 21 19.92 -9.04 18.48
C GLY A 21 18.53 -8.69 19.02
N ALA A 22 18.43 -7.51 19.62
CA ALA A 22 17.19 -6.78 19.61
C ALA A 22 16.94 -6.55 18.13
N GLY A 23 16.10 -7.40 17.53
CA GLY A 23 15.58 -7.15 16.19
C GLY A 23 15.07 -5.72 16.22
N ALA A 24 15.66 -4.85 15.40
CA ALA A 24 15.03 -3.59 15.10
C ALA A 24 13.62 -3.95 14.63
N GLN A 25 12.62 -3.69 15.47
CA GLN A 25 11.23 -3.85 15.09
C GLN A 25 11.09 -2.99 13.84
N ALA A 26 10.92 -3.63 12.68
CA ALA A 26 10.73 -2.91 11.45
C ALA A 26 9.58 -1.95 11.70
N GLN A 27 9.84 -0.65 11.58
CA GLN A 27 8.81 0.37 11.72
C GLN A 27 7.65 -0.05 10.80
N ALA A 28 6.43 -0.16 11.36
CA ALA A 28 5.28 -0.57 10.57
C ALA A 28 5.18 0.32 9.31
N PRO A 29 4.98 -0.26 8.11
CA PRO A 29 5.01 0.47 6.85
C PRO A 29 3.94 1.57 6.86
N LEU A 30 4.30 2.80 6.49
CA LEU A 30 3.41 3.94 6.51
C LEU A 30 2.45 3.90 5.30
N TYR A 31 1.16 3.66 5.53
CA TYR A 31 0.18 3.57 4.45
C TYR A 31 -0.39 4.96 4.09
N PRO A 32 -0.51 5.32 2.79
CA PRO A 32 -1.17 6.56 2.38
C PRO A 32 -2.68 6.47 2.61
N PRO A 33 -3.28 7.29 3.52
CA PRO A 33 -4.64 7.07 4.02
C PRO A 33 -5.68 6.90 2.92
N ASP A 34 -5.87 7.90 2.05
CA ASP A 34 -6.92 7.84 1.01
C ASP A 34 -6.70 6.68 0.02
N LYS A 35 -5.43 6.39 -0.30
CA LYS A 35 -5.12 5.33 -1.25
C LYS A 35 -5.41 3.96 -0.64
N THR A 36 -5.18 3.83 0.66
CA THR A 36 -5.46 2.61 1.41
C THR A 36 -6.96 2.43 1.64
N GLU A 37 -7.70 3.48 1.99
CA GLU A 37 -9.18 3.43 2.06
C GLU A 37 -9.77 2.95 0.73
N HIS A 38 -9.35 3.56 -0.38
CA HIS A 38 -9.79 3.15 -1.71
C HIS A 38 -9.42 1.69 -2.02
N SER A 39 -8.23 1.24 -1.61
CA SER A 39 -7.81 -0.16 -1.79
C SER A 39 -8.66 -1.14 -0.98
N ILE A 40 -9.06 -0.76 0.25
CA ILE A 40 -9.95 -1.54 1.11
C ILE A 40 -11.33 -1.70 0.45
N ASP A 41 -11.85 -0.63 -0.17
CA ASP A 41 -13.13 -0.66 -0.87
C ASP A 41 -13.08 -1.49 -2.16
N LEU A 42 -12.00 -1.38 -2.94
CA LEU A 42 -11.77 -2.24 -4.11
C LEU A 42 -11.74 -3.73 -3.71
N LEU A 43 -11.03 -4.06 -2.62
CA LEU A 43 -11.01 -5.43 -2.11
C LEU A 43 -12.40 -5.88 -1.64
N ALA A 44 -13.17 -5.01 -0.99
CA ALA A 44 -14.51 -5.35 -0.54
C ALA A 44 -15.40 -5.82 -1.71
N ILE A 45 -15.37 -5.06 -2.80
CA ILE A 45 -16.16 -5.34 -4.00
C ILE A 45 -15.62 -6.59 -4.71
N GLU A 46 -14.32 -6.64 -4.97
CA GLU A 46 -13.74 -7.70 -5.80
C GLU A 46 -13.75 -9.07 -5.09
N CYS A 47 -13.44 -9.11 -3.79
CA CYS A 47 -13.52 -10.36 -3.03
C CYS A 47 -14.95 -10.91 -3.03
N GLN A 48 -15.96 -10.04 -2.90
CA GLN A 48 -17.37 -10.43 -2.94
C GLN A 48 -17.77 -10.92 -4.33
N ASN A 49 -17.42 -10.18 -5.40
CA ASN A 49 -17.72 -10.56 -6.78
C ASN A 49 -17.17 -11.94 -7.13
N VAL A 50 -15.89 -12.19 -6.84
CA VAL A 50 -15.25 -13.49 -7.12
C VAL A 50 -15.86 -14.58 -6.23
N GLY A 51 -16.15 -14.30 -4.96
CA GLY A 51 -16.83 -15.24 -4.07
C GLY A 51 -18.20 -15.66 -4.58
N ASP A 52 -19.02 -14.70 -5.02
CA ASP A 52 -20.36 -14.93 -5.58
C ASP A 52 -20.29 -15.64 -6.93
N PHE A 53 -19.32 -15.28 -7.78
CA PHE A 53 -19.03 -15.99 -9.01
C PHE A 53 -18.71 -17.46 -8.74
N LEU A 54 -17.80 -17.74 -7.80
CA LEU A 54 -17.39 -19.10 -7.47
C LEU A 54 -18.54 -19.92 -6.86
N ALA A 55 -19.44 -19.28 -6.10
CA ALA A 55 -20.61 -19.93 -5.52
C ALA A 55 -21.73 -20.20 -6.55
N SER A 56 -21.83 -19.38 -7.59
CA SER A 56 -22.87 -19.49 -8.63
C SER A 56 -22.43 -20.26 -9.87
N ASN A 57 -21.13 -20.30 -10.15
CA ASN A 57 -20.56 -20.99 -11.32
C ASN A 57 -20.20 -22.44 -11.01
N ASP A 58 -21.21 -23.25 -10.69
CA ASP A 58 -21.10 -24.71 -10.54
C ASP A 58 -20.66 -25.42 -11.85
N ALA A 59 -20.75 -24.74 -13.01
CA ALA A 59 -20.89 -25.38 -14.31
C ALA A 59 -19.74 -25.19 -15.32
N GLY A 60 -18.56 -24.70 -14.91
CA GLY A 60 -17.36 -24.81 -15.76
C GLY A 60 -17.33 -23.90 -17.00
N ASN A 61 -17.98 -22.74 -16.97
CA ASN A 61 -17.78 -21.73 -18.01
C ASN A 61 -16.35 -21.14 -17.88
N ALA A 62 -15.45 -21.62 -18.75
CA ALA A 62 -14.04 -21.27 -18.73
C ALA A 62 -13.80 -19.79 -19.07
N ASP A 63 -14.57 -19.24 -20.02
CA ASP A 63 -14.42 -17.84 -20.45
C ASP A 63 -14.85 -16.88 -19.33
N ALA A 64 -15.98 -17.16 -18.68
CA ALA A 64 -16.44 -16.36 -17.55
C ALA A 64 -15.46 -16.43 -16.38
N PHE A 65 -14.88 -17.60 -16.12
CA PHE A 65 -13.85 -17.73 -15.07
C PHE A 65 -12.58 -16.96 -15.42
N ALA A 66 -12.13 -17.01 -16.68
CA ALA A 66 -10.96 -16.26 -17.13
C ALA A 66 -11.17 -14.75 -17.00
N LEU A 67 -12.39 -14.26 -17.25
CA LEU A 67 -12.74 -12.86 -17.03
C LEU A 67 -12.67 -12.45 -15.55
N GLU A 68 -13.16 -13.30 -14.64
CA GLU A 68 -13.05 -13.01 -13.20
C GLU A 68 -11.63 -13.11 -12.67
N GLN A 69 -10.83 -14.06 -13.16
CA GLN A 69 -9.40 -14.08 -12.86
C GLN A 69 -8.72 -12.79 -13.33
N GLU A 70 -9.01 -12.35 -14.55
CA GLU A 70 -8.45 -11.12 -15.09
C GLU A 70 -8.91 -9.88 -14.31
N SER A 71 -10.17 -9.83 -13.87
CA SER A 71 -10.68 -8.79 -12.99
C SER A 71 -9.91 -8.75 -11.66
N PHE A 72 -9.75 -9.90 -11.01
CA PHE A 72 -9.06 -9.96 -9.73
C PHE A 72 -7.58 -9.60 -9.87
N ARG A 73 -6.89 -10.14 -10.89
CA ARG A 73 -5.50 -9.79 -11.23
C ARG A 73 -5.32 -8.28 -11.38
N LYS A 74 -6.22 -7.63 -12.11
CA LYS A 74 -6.21 -6.18 -12.32
C LYS A 74 -6.42 -5.42 -11.01
N THR A 75 -7.32 -5.89 -10.15
CA THR A 75 -7.53 -5.30 -8.82
C THR A 75 -6.25 -5.36 -7.98
N ILE A 76 -5.53 -6.49 -7.99
CA ILE A 76 -4.25 -6.63 -7.27
C ILE A 76 -3.20 -5.65 -7.82
N GLU A 77 -3.11 -5.48 -9.14
CA GLU A 77 -2.20 -4.52 -9.75
C GLU A 77 -2.54 -3.06 -9.37
N ASN A 78 -3.82 -2.72 -9.37
CA ASN A 78 -4.29 -1.40 -8.94
C ASN A 78 -3.96 -1.15 -7.46
N ILE A 79 -4.16 -2.13 -6.59
CA ILE A 79 -3.80 -2.05 -5.17
C ILE A 79 -2.30 -1.88 -4.99
N SER A 80 -1.49 -2.61 -5.77
CA SER A 80 -0.03 -2.48 -5.76
C SER A 80 0.43 -1.06 -6.09
N ILE A 81 -0.20 -0.42 -7.08
CA ILE A 81 0.07 0.98 -7.43
C ILE A 81 -0.36 1.93 -6.30
N MET A 82 -1.52 1.66 -5.70
CA MET A 82 -2.12 2.55 -4.69
C MET A 82 -1.35 2.51 -3.37
N LEU A 83 -1.00 1.32 -2.88
CA LEU A 83 -0.24 1.15 -1.64
C LEU A 83 1.26 1.38 -1.83
N GLY A 84 1.78 1.20 -3.05
CA GLY A 84 3.20 1.34 -3.35
C GLY A 84 4.06 0.38 -2.51
N PRO A 85 5.30 0.77 -2.16
CA PRO A 85 6.20 -0.08 -1.38
C PRO A 85 5.68 -0.50 -0.01
N ALA A 86 4.79 0.29 0.60
CA ALA A 86 4.23 0.00 1.92
C ALA A 86 3.33 -1.25 1.90
N GLY A 87 2.62 -1.50 0.80
CA GLY A 87 1.70 -2.63 0.66
C GLY A 87 2.29 -3.90 0.07
N VAL A 88 3.62 -4.01 -0.03
CA VAL A 88 4.28 -5.22 -0.57
C VAL A 88 3.81 -6.50 0.13
N PRO A 89 3.68 -6.57 1.47
CA PRO A 89 3.19 -7.77 2.15
C PRO A 89 1.78 -8.17 1.71
N GLU A 90 0.83 -7.24 1.73
CA GLU A 90 -0.57 -7.53 1.42
C GLU A 90 -0.78 -7.83 -0.06
N VAL A 91 -0.02 -7.17 -0.94
CA VAL A 91 -0.02 -7.49 -2.37
C VAL A 91 0.50 -8.90 -2.61
N ALA A 92 1.52 -9.35 -1.88
CA ALA A 92 2.02 -10.72 -2.00
C ALA A 92 0.96 -11.75 -1.55
N GLU A 93 0.26 -11.50 -0.45
CA GLU A 93 -0.83 -12.37 0.00
C GLU A 93 -1.98 -12.41 -1.00
N LEU A 94 -2.34 -11.28 -1.62
CA LEU A 94 -3.35 -11.27 -2.68
C LEU A 94 -2.91 -12.10 -3.90
N TRP A 95 -1.62 -12.08 -4.26
CA TRP A 95 -1.10 -12.94 -5.32
C TRP A 95 -1.16 -14.43 -4.95
N ASP A 96 -0.96 -14.79 -3.69
CA ASP A 96 -1.13 -16.15 -3.21
C ASP A 96 -2.61 -16.59 -3.31
N VAL A 97 -3.53 -15.69 -2.95
CA VAL A 97 -4.98 -15.92 -3.11
C VAL A 97 -5.35 -16.07 -4.58
N TYR A 98 -4.78 -15.26 -5.47
CA TYR A 98 -4.96 -15.36 -6.92
C TYR A 98 -4.40 -16.67 -7.50
N ALA A 99 -3.24 -17.12 -7.01
CA ALA A 99 -2.66 -18.40 -7.42
C ALA A 99 -3.56 -19.58 -7.00
N ALA A 100 -4.13 -19.54 -5.79
CA ALA A 100 -5.08 -20.53 -5.32
C ALA A 100 -6.40 -20.52 -6.12
N LEU A 101 -6.92 -19.33 -6.44
CA LEU A 101 -8.05 -19.16 -7.36
C LEU A 101 -7.75 -19.83 -8.70
N SER A 102 -6.60 -19.53 -9.29
CA SER A 102 -6.21 -20.01 -10.61
C SER A 102 -6.02 -21.53 -10.66
N ALA A 103 -5.48 -22.11 -9.59
CA ALA A 103 -5.40 -23.56 -9.43
C ALA A 103 -6.74 -24.23 -9.11
N ARG A 104 -7.79 -23.43 -8.82
CA ARG A 104 -9.08 -23.90 -8.28
C ARG A 104 -8.88 -24.78 -7.04
N SER A 105 -7.87 -24.46 -6.25
CA SER A 105 -7.43 -25.31 -5.13
C SER A 105 -8.28 -25.15 -3.88
N ASN A 106 -9.04 -24.05 -3.79
CA ASN A 106 -9.87 -23.71 -2.64
C ASN A 106 -11.35 -23.67 -2.99
N PRO A 107 -12.25 -24.12 -2.09
CA PRO A 107 -13.68 -23.91 -2.26
C PRO A 107 -14.03 -22.41 -2.16
N PRO A 108 -15.18 -21.99 -2.70
CA PRO A 108 -15.58 -20.57 -2.78
C PRO A 108 -15.48 -19.83 -1.43
N GLY A 109 -15.96 -20.45 -0.35
CA GLY A 109 -15.95 -19.85 0.98
C GLY A 109 -14.53 -19.67 1.57
N VAL A 110 -13.56 -20.51 1.18
CA VAL A 110 -12.17 -20.37 1.62
C VAL A 110 -11.49 -19.24 0.87
N PHE A 111 -11.69 -19.13 -0.46
CA PHE A 111 -11.20 -18.00 -1.23
C PHE A 111 -11.71 -16.67 -0.65
N LEU A 112 -13.03 -16.56 -0.46
CA LEU A 112 -13.65 -15.35 0.09
C LEU A 112 -13.07 -15.00 1.47
N ALA A 113 -12.92 -16.00 2.35
CA ALA A 113 -12.37 -15.79 3.68
C ALA A 113 -10.93 -15.27 3.66
N GLN A 114 -10.08 -15.79 2.77
CA GLN A 114 -8.69 -15.36 2.61
C GLN A 114 -8.60 -13.96 2.00
N CYS A 115 -9.32 -13.70 0.91
CA CYS A 115 -9.36 -12.39 0.27
C CYS A 115 -9.84 -11.30 1.27
N MET A 116 -10.90 -11.61 2.03
CA MET A 116 -11.42 -10.71 3.07
C MET A 116 -10.51 -10.61 4.29
N ALA A 117 -9.59 -11.57 4.52
CA ALA A 117 -8.59 -11.46 5.58
C ALA A 117 -7.60 -10.34 5.26
N VAL A 118 -7.05 -10.31 4.05
CA VAL A 118 -6.13 -9.24 3.61
C VAL A 118 -6.78 -7.86 3.76
N ARG A 119 -8.05 -7.74 3.35
CA ARG A 119 -8.82 -6.50 3.55
C ARG A 119 -8.89 -6.08 5.02
N ARG A 120 -9.22 -7.01 5.92
CA ARG A 120 -9.31 -6.73 7.37
C ARG A 120 -7.96 -6.33 7.95
N GLU A 121 -6.88 -6.92 7.47
CA GLU A 121 -5.52 -6.59 7.90
C GLU A 121 -5.14 -5.17 7.47
N LEU A 122 -5.36 -4.81 6.20
CA LEU A 122 -5.18 -3.43 5.72
C LEU A 122 -6.03 -2.44 6.52
N GLN A 123 -7.30 -2.75 6.76
CA GLN A 123 -8.19 -1.90 7.54
C GLN A 123 -7.70 -1.74 8.98
N SER A 124 -7.22 -2.81 9.60
CA SER A 124 -6.65 -2.77 10.95
C SER A 124 -5.37 -1.95 10.99
N ALA A 125 -4.47 -2.15 10.03
CA ALA A 125 -3.21 -1.41 9.92
C ALA A 125 -3.46 0.09 9.74
N LEU A 126 -4.37 0.47 8.83
CA LEU A 126 -4.75 1.86 8.61
C LEU A 126 -5.36 2.47 9.89
N ARG A 127 -6.28 1.77 10.55
CA ARG A 127 -6.90 2.26 11.80
C ARG A 127 -5.85 2.51 12.88
N VAL A 128 -4.95 1.56 13.11
CA VAL A 128 -3.87 1.72 14.10
C VAL A 128 -2.99 2.93 13.76
N GLN A 129 -2.71 3.18 12.49
CA GLN A 129 -1.93 4.34 12.07
C GLN A 129 -2.63 5.68 12.31
N LEU A 130 -3.94 5.73 12.07
CA LEU A 130 -4.76 6.91 12.32
C LEU A 130 -4.93 7.17 13.83
N GLU A 131 -5.01 6.12 14.66
CA GLU A 131 -5.12 6.21 16.11
C GLU A 131 -3.78 6.58 16.80
N ALA A 132 -2.65 6.07 16.28
CA ALA A 132 -1.33 6.28 16.88
C ALA A 132 -0.79 7.72 16.73
N ALA A 133 -1.39 8.54 15.87
CA ALA A 133 -1.00 9.93 15.66
C ALA A 133 -2.25 10.79 15.41
N SER A 134 -2.85 11.32 16.48
CA SER A 134 -3.94 12.28 16.35
C SER A 134 -3.40 13.73 16.27
N PRO A 135 -3.76 14.53 15.25
CA PRO A 135 -4.44 14.15 14.01
C PRO A 135 -3.48 14.14 12.82
N ARG A 136 -3.34 12.97 12.17
CA ARG A 136 -2.89 12.88 10.76
C ARG A 136 -3.87 13.53 9.78
N THR A 137 -4.97 14.08 10.28
CA THR A 137 -5.94 14.89 9.53
C THR A 137 -5.59 16.38 9.51
N ASP A 138 -4.65 16.83 10.35
CA ASP A 138 -4.21 18.23 10.37
C ASP A 138 -3.12 18.45 9.32
N VAL A 139 -3.55 18.52 8.07
CA VAL A 139 -2.68 18.84 6.93
C VAL A 139 -2.83 20.32 6.60
N TYR A 140 -1.74 21.07 6.75
CA TYR A 140 -1.72 22.52 6.54
C TYR A 140 -0.53 22.97 5.68
N ASP A 141 0.45 22.10 5.49
CA ASP A 141 1.64 22.33 4.68
C ASP A 141 2.19 21.01 4.11
N TYR A 142 3.22 21.10 3.28
CA TYR A 142 3.89 19.93 2.71
C TYR A 142 4.40 18.97 3.79
N GLU A 143 5.07 19.46 4.83
CA GLU A 143 5.70 18.62 5.86
C GLU A 143 4.68 17.87 6.72
N SER A 144 3.55 18.50 7.06
CA SER A 144 2.43 17.86 7.73
C SER A 144 1.77 16.81 6.82
N CYS A 145 1.66 17.07 5.53
CA CYS A 145 1.16 16.11 4.54
C CYS A 145 2.05 14.86 4.46
N VAL A 146 3.37 15.03 4.31
CA VAL A 146 4.33 13.92 4.28
C VAL A 146 4.32 13.14 5.60
N ARG A 147 4.32 13.83 6.74
CA ARG A 147 4.29 13.22 8.07
C ARG A 147 3.01 12.43 8.33
N ALA A 148 1.89 12.87 7.78
CA ALA A 148 0.62 12.15 7.84
C ALA A 148 0.61 10.89 6.96
N GLY A 149 1.59 10.74 6.07
CA GLY A 149 1.78 9.57 5.21
C GLY A 149 1.11 9.68 3.86
N TYR A 150 0.61 10.86 3.48
CA TYR A 150 -0.01 11.06 2.18
C TYR A 150 0.98 10.84 1.03
N PHE A 151 0.41 10.62 -0.15
CA PHE A 151 1.19 10.28 -1.33
C PHE A 151 2.04 11.47 -1.79
N VAL A 152 3.33 11.24 -2.00
CA VAL A 152 4.27 12.26 -2.51
C VAL A 152 4.78 11.84 -3.88
N SER A 153 4.79 12.78 -4.82
CA SER A 153 5.44 12.61 -6.12
C SER A 153 6.01 13.95 -6.60
N ASN A 154 7.24 13.93 -7.13
CA ASN A 154 7.91 15.10 -7.70
C ASN A 154 7.90 16.35 -6.79
N GLY A 155 8.07 16.16 -5.48
CA GLY A 155 8.08 17.25 -4.50
C GLY A 155 6.71 17.86 -4.19
N VAL A 156 5.63 17.18 -4.59
CA VAL A 156 4.25 17.55 -4.29
C VAL A 156 3.62 16.45 -3.45
N CYS A 157 2.95 16.83 -2.37
CA CYS A 157 2.17 15.92 -1.53
C CYS A 157 0.68 16.06 -1.85
N PHE A 158 0.00 14.93 -2.05
CA PHE A 158 -1.37 14.86 -2.57
C PHE A 158 -2.32 14.28 -1.53
N VAL A 159 -3.43 14.99 -1.28
CA VAL A 159 -4.48 14.64 -0.32
C VAL A 159 -5.81 14.53 -1.06
N GLY A 160 -6.57 13.48 -0.76
CA GLY A 160 -7.89 13.24 -1.32
C GLY A 160 -7.91 13.21 -2.85
N GLY A 161 -9.09 13.45 -3.42
CA GLY A 161 -9.34 13.40 -4.85
C GLY A 161 -9.67 12.01 -5.37
N THR A 162 -10.11 11.98 -6.63
CA THR A 162 -10.72 10.80 -7.26
C THR A 162 -9.67 9.99 -8.00
N VAL A 163 -9.66 8.68 -7.79
CA VAL A 163 -8.80 7.76 -8.55
C VAL A 163 -9.27 7.71 -10.01
N ALA A 164 -8.33 7.94 -10.92
CA ALA A 164 -8.57 7.91 -12.36
C ALA A 164 -8.24 6.52 -12.92
N TYR A 165 -9.11 6.01 -13.77
CA TYR A 165 -8.97 4.71 -14.43
C TYR A 165 -8.96 4.87 -15.94
N ASP A 166 -8.20 4.02 -16.65
CA ASP A 166 -8.36 3.88 -18.10
C ASP A 166 -9.61 3.06 -18.46
N ALA A 167 -9.90 2.96 -19.76
CA ALA A 167 -11.02 2.18 -20.27
C ALA A 167 -10.94 0.67 -19.97
N LYS A 168 -9.76 0.15 -19.59
CA LYS A 168 -9.54 -1.25 -19.20
C LYS A 168 -9.69 -1.43 -17.67
N GLY A 169 -9.80 -0.34 -16.92
CA GLY A 169 -9.94 -0.33 -15.47
C GLY A 169 -8.61 -0.37 -14.71
N TYR A 170 -7.49 -0.02 -15.34
CA TYR A 170 -6.23 0.20 -14.63
C TYR A 170 -6.17 1.62 -14.05
N VAL A 171 -5.63 1.75 -12.84
CA VAL A 171 -5.34 3.06 -12.26
C VAL A 171 -4.32 3.78 -13.13
N ILE A 172 -4.66 4.98 -13.58
CA ILE A 172 -3.79 5.84 -14.39
C ILE A 172 -3.40 7.13 -13.68
N GLY A 173 -4.04 7.45 -12.56
CA GLY A 173 -3.77 8.68 -11.84
C GLY A 173 -4.79 9.03 -10.78
N ARG A 174 -4.79 10.30 -10.38
CA ARG A 174 -5.82 10.91 -9.54
C ARG A 174 -6.13 12.31 -10.05
N TYR A 175 -7.39 12.69 -9.96
CA TYR A 175 -7.88 14.03 -10.31
C TYR A 175 -8.48 14.72 -9.10
N ASN A 176 -8.57 16.04 -9.18
CA ASN A 176 -9.20 16.90 -8.17
C ASN A 176 -8.65 16.65 -6.76
N THR A 177 -7.33 16.45 -6.67
CA THR A 177 -6.63 16.28 -5.40
C THR A 177 -6.28 17.66 -4.83
N ASP A 178 -6.33 17.77 -3.51
CA ASP A 178 -5.63 18.82 -2.81
C ASP A 178 -4.13 18.53 -2.90
N CYS A 179 -3.31 19.56 -3.12
CA CYS A 179 -1.87 19.35 -3.08
C CYS A 179 -1.08 20.49 -2.45
N TYR A 180 0.04 20.10 -1.84
CA TYR A 180 1.01 20.98 -1.22
C TYR A 180 2.32 20.82 -1.97
N ASP A 181 2.83 21.90 -2.54
CA ASP A 181 4.27 22.02 -2.86
C ASP A 181 4.99 22.67 -1.67
N ALA A 182 6.32 22.85 -1.78
CA ALA A 182 7.12 23.41 -0.69
C ALA A 182 6.68 24.81 -0.21
N ASN A 183 5.93 25.57 -1.02
CA ASN A 183 5.57 26.97 -0.76
C ASN A 183 4.06 27.24 -0.83
N THR A 184 3.27 26.39 -1.49
CA THR A 184 1.92 26.70 -1.95
C THR A 184 0.98 25.53 -1.74
N TYR A 185 -0.24 25.85 -1.28
CA TYR A 185 -1.37 24.93 -1.26
C TYR A 185 -2.30 25.21 -2.45
N TYR A 186 -2.75 24.15 -3.11
CA TYR A 186 -3.71 24.18 -4.20
C TYR A 186 -4.90 23.29 -3.84
N SER A 187 -6.07 23.90 -3.67
CA SER A 187 -7.29 23.18 -3.28
C SER A 187 -7.99 22.57 -4.49
N GLY A 188 -8.13 21.25 -4.52
CA GLY A 188 -8.98 20.49 -5.43
C GLY A 188 -8.61 20.58 -6.91
N SER A 189 -7.44 21.11 -7.26
CA SER A 189 -7.05 21.37 -8.65
C SER A 189 -5.90 20.51 -9.13
N CYS A 190 -5.23 19.77 -8.24
CA CYS A 190 -4.05 19.02 -8.60
C CYS A 190 -4.39 17.66 -9.17
N TRP A 191 -3.68 17.28 -10.22
CA TRP A 191 -3.79 15.99 -10.85
C TRP A 191 -2.44 15.27 -10.77
N PHE A 192 -2.48 13.96 -10.62
CA PHE A 192 -1.31 13.09 -10.69
C PHE A 192 -1.55 12.05 -11.77
N CYS A 193 -0.63 11.91 -12.72
CA CYS A 193 -0.73 10.92 -13.79
C CYS A 193 0.47 9.99 -13.79
N LEU A 194 0.20 8.69 -13.68
CA LEU A 194 1.23 7.64 -13.60
C LEU A 194 2.03 7.50 -14.89
N TYR A 195 1.37 7.67 -16.03
CA TYR A 195 1.93 7.42 -17.35
C TYR A 195 2.16 8.70 -18.16
N GLY A 196 2.10 9.87 -17.54
CA GLY A 196 2.13 11.18 -18.21
C GLY A 196 0.74 11.70 -18.56
N ASN A 197 0.69 12.90 -19.16
CA ASN A 197 -0.54 13.57 -19.58
C ASN A 197 -0.30 14.44 -20.83
N ASP A 198 -1.38 14.83 -21.50
CA ASP A 198 -1.41 15.77 -22.64
C ASP A 198 -1.96 17.16 -22.28
N GLY A 199 -2.22 17.42 -21.00
CA GLY A 199 -2.88 18.64 -20.51
C GLY A 199 -4.40 18.55 -20.43
N GLU A 200 -5.03 17.56 -21.07
CA GLU A 200 -6.48 17.31 -21.01
C GLU A 200 -6.79 16.10 -20.13
N GLY A 201 -5.84 15.17 -19.96
CA GLY A 201 -5.96 14.05 -19.02
C GLY A 201 -4.72 13.18 -18.93
N CYS A 202 -4.78 12.21 -18.01
CA CYS A 202 -3.75 11.18 -17.85
C CYS A 202 -3.78 10.18 -19.01
N PHE A 203 -2.59 9.76 -19.46
CA PHE A 203 -2.46 8.70 -20.46
C PHE A 203 -2.92 7.34 -19.91
N ALA A 204 -3.46 6.52 -20.81
CA ALA A 204 -3.74 5.12 -20.53
C ALA A 204 -2.44 4.36 -20.22
N ARG A 205 -2.56 3.21 -19.55
CA ARG A 205 -1.42 2.32 -19.34
C ARG A 205 -0.88 1.84 -20.71
N PRO A 206 0.44 1.96 -20.98
CA PRO A 206 1.05 1.54 -22.24
C PRO A 206 1.03 0.02 -22.45
#